data_AF-A0A346CGF2-F1
#
_entry.id   AF-A0A346CGF2-F1
#
_cell.length_a   1.000
_cell.length_b   1.000
_cell.length_c   1.000
_cell.angle_alpha   90.00
_cell.angle_beta   90.00
_cell.angle_gamma   90.00
#
_symmetry.space_group_name_H-M   'P 1'
#
loop_
_entity.id
_entity.type
_entity.pdbx_description
1 polymer ?
#
loop_
_entity_poly.entity_id
_entity_poly.type
_entity_poly.pdbx_seq_one_letter_code
_entity_poly.pdbx_strand_id
1 'polypeptide(L)'
;LWGAQTQRSLEHFRISTEKMPTSLIHALALTKRAAAKVNEDLGLLSEEKASAIRQAADEVLAGQHDDEFPLAIWQTGSGTQSNMNMNEVLANRASELLGGVRGMERKVHPNDDVNKSQSSNDVFPTAMHVAALLALRKQLIPQLKTLTQTLSEKSRAFADIVKIGRTHLQDATPLTLGQEISGWVAMLEHNLKHIEYSLPHVAELALGGTAVGTGLNTHPEYARRVADELAVITCAPF
;
A
#
# COMPACT_ATOMS: atom_id res chain seq x y z
N LEU A 1 19.54 0.15 10.12
CA LEU A 1 18.39 -0.42 10.84
C LEU A 1 17.99 -1.80 10.32
N TRP A 2 18.14 -2.13 9.03
CA TRP A 2 17.89 -3.50 8.57
C TRP A 2 18.81 -4.54 9.23
N GLY A 3 18.44 -5.83 9.14
CA GLY A 3 19.11 -6.93 9.80
C GLY A 3 19.69 -7.98 8.85
N ALA A 4 19.92 -9.16 9.39
CA ALA A 4 20.64 -10.24 8.70
C ALA A 4 19.88 -10.81 7.50
N GLN A 5 18.54 -10.91 7.57
CA GLN A 5 17.75 -11.44 6.46
C GLN A 5 17.71 -10.46 5.29
N THR A 6 17.57 -9.17 5.59
CA THR A 6 17.66 -8.11 4.56
C THR A 6 19.02 -8.10 3.91
N GLN A 7 20.10 -8.12 4.71
CA GLN A 7 21.47 -8.12 4.18
C GLN A 7 21.72 -9.32 3.26
N ARG A 8 21.30 -10.52 3.70
CA ARG A 8 21.38 -11.74 2.88
C ARG A 8 20.60 -11.61 1.57
N SER A 9 19.39 -11.04 1.61
CA SER A 9 18.59 -10.83 0.42
C SER A 9 19.24 -9.85 -0.56
N LEU A 10 19.83 -8.77 -0.05
CA LEU A 10 20.55 -7.78 -0.86
C LEU A 10 21.75 -8.40 -1.59
N GLU A 11 22.40 -9.39 -0.99
CA GLU A 11 23.53 -10.10 -1.60
C GLU A 11 23.11 -11.10 -2.68
N HIS A 12 22.00 -11.81 -2.49
CA HIS A 12 21.56 -12.86 -3.42
C HIS A 12 20.63 -12.38 -4.54
N PHE A 13 19.84 -11.34 -4.31
CA PHE A 13 18.87 -10.81 -5.29
C PHE A 13 19.36 -9.52 -5.92
N ARG A 14 20.54 -9.58 -6.56
CA ARG A 14 21.17 -8.47 -7.30
C ARG A 14 20.66 -8.41 -8.75
N ILE A 15 19.34 -8.31 -8.90
CA ILE A 15 18.68 -8.31 -10.20
C ILE A 15 18.12 -6.92 -10.46
N SER A 16 18.60 -6.27 -11.52
CA SER A 16 18.18 -4.92 -11.95
C SER A 16 18.37 -3.83 -10.87
N THR A 17 17.76 -2.66 -11.09
CA THR A 17 17.87 -1.48 -10.22
C THR A 17 16.56 -1.09 -9.55
N GLU A 18 15.41 -1.64 -9.97
CA GLU A 18 14.12 -1.29 -9.40
C GLU A 18 13.99 -1.78 -7.95
N LYS A 19 13.68 -0.85 -7.06
CA LYS A 19 13.43 -1.11 -5.63
C LYS A 19 11.94 -1.17 -5.36
N MET A 20 11.57 -1.72 -4.21
CA MET A 20 10.18 -1.70 -3.79
C MET A 20 9.64 -0.27 -3.77
N PRO A 21 8.45 0.00 -4.35
CA PRO A 21 7.87 1.33 -4.34
C PRO A 21 7.65 1.84 -2.92
N THR A 22 7.93 3.13 -2.67
CA THR A 22 7.70 3.77 -1.36
C THR A 22 6.26 3.57 -0.86
N SER A 23 5.28 3.57 -1.76
CA SER A 23 3.88 3.29 -1.41
C SER A 23 3.67 1.91 -0.79
N LEU A 24 4.41 0.88 -1.25
CA LEU A 24 4.36 -0.47 -0.70
C LEU A 24 5.11 -0.56 0.64
N ILE A 25 6.24 0.14 0.79
CA ILE A 25 6.94 0.26 2.07
C ILE A 25 6.05 0.93 3.13
N HIS A 26 5.38 2.02 2.78
CA HIS A 26 4.43 2.69 3.68
C HIS A 26 3.23 1.78 4.00
N ALA A 27 2.70 1.03 3.03
CA ALA A 27 1.62 0.08 3.28
C ALA A 27 2.04 -1.07 4.22
N LEU A 28 3.28 -1.57 4.09
CA LEU A 28 3.84 -2.52 5.05
C LEU A 28 3.96 -1.89 6.45
N ALA A 29 4.44 -0.65 6.56
CA ALA A 29 4.55 0.05 7.84
C ALA A 29 3.17 0.26 8.50
N LEU A 30 2.15 0.69 7.75
CA LEU A 30 0.76 0.79 8.21
C LEU A 30 0.24 -0.56 8.73
N THR A 31 0.50 -1.64 7.98
CA THR A 31 0.09 -3.00 8.36
C THR A 31 0.75 -3.43 9.67
N LYS A 32 2.06 -3.20 9.84
CA LYS A 32 2.77 -3.53 11.09
C LYS A 32 2.33 -2.67 12.27
N ARG A 33 2.06 -1.39 12.03
CA ARG A 33 1.54 -0.47 13.04
C ARG A 33 0.17 -0.94 13.57
N ALA A 34 -0.75 -1.29 12.67
CA ALA A 34 -2.07 -1.80 13.02
C ALA A 34 -1.98 -3.16 13.74
N ALA A 35 -1.14 -4.07 13.24
CA ALA A 35 -0.89 -5.36 13.88
C ALA A 35 -0.35 -5.23 15.31
N ALA A 36 0.58 -4.29 15.56
CA ALA A 36 1.10 -4.03 16.89
C ALA A 36 0.02 -3.52 17.85
N LYS A 37 -0.83 -2.57 17.41
CA LYS A 37 -1.98 -2.09 18.19
C LYS A 37 -2.95 -3.21 18.54
N VAL A 38 -3.31 -4.05 17.57
CA VAL A 38 -4.28 -5.12 17.79
C VAL A 38 -3.71 -6.23 18.66
N ASN A 39 -2.43 -6.58 18.51
CA ASN A 39 -1.79 -7.54 19.40
C ASN A 39 -1.71 -7.02 20.84
N GLU A 40 -1.52 -5.71 21.04
CA GLU A 40 -1.64 -5.05 22.36
C GLU A 40 -3.06 -5.16 22.92
N ASP A 41 -4.08 -4.79 22.14
CA ASP A 41 -5.48 -4.84 22.56
C ASP A 41 -5.98 -6.27 22.88
N LEU A 42 -5.36 -7.28 22.27
CA LEU A 42 -5.62 -8.69 22.52
C LEU A 42 -4.75 -9.28 23.64
N GLY A 43 -3.89 -8.48 24.27
CA GLY A 43 -2.98 -8.92 25.35
C GLY A 43 -1.86 -9.85 24.89
N LEU A 44 -1.59 -9.93 23.57
CA LEU A 44 -0.56 -10.78 22.97
C LEU A 44 0.81 -10.08 22.92
N LEU A 45 0.84 -8.75 22.99
CA LEU A 45 2.05 -7.94 22.98
C LEU A 45 1.98 -6.91 24.12
N SER A 46 3.09 -6.68 24.83
CA SER A 46 3.11 -5.68 25.90
C SER A 46 2.96 -4.27 25.33
N GLU A 47 2.29 -3.39 26.09
CA GLU A 47 2.12 -1.97 25.75
C GLU A 47 3.44 -1.29 25.40
N GLU A 48 4.49 -1.53 26.20
CA GLU A 48 5.83 -0.99 25.97
C GLU A 48 6.37 -1.34 24.56
N LYS A 49 6.30 -2.62 24.18
CA LYS A 49 6.77 -3.06 22.86
C LYS A 49 5.86 -2.58 21.74
N ALA A 50 4.55 -2.65 21.93
CA ALA A 50 3.57 -2.24 20.94
C ALA A 50 3.69 -0.75 20.62
N SER A 51 3.81 0.10 21.66
CA SER A 51 4.01 1.54 21.52
C SER A 51 5.32 1.85 20.77
N ALA A 52 6.43 1.19 21.12
CA ALA A 52 7.70 1.39 20.44
C ALA A 52 7.67 0.95 18.96
N ILE A 53 6.99 -0.16 18.64
CA ILE A 53 6.81 -0.61 17.25
C ILE A 53 5.95 0.37 16.46
N ARG A 54 4.86 0.87 17.06
CA ARG A 54 3.99 1.87 16.43
C ARG A 54 4.75 3.16 16.15
N GLN A 55 5.53 3.64 17.10
CA GLN A 55 6.38 4.82 16.92
C GLN A 55 7.43 4.61 15.84
N ALA A 56 8.11 3.46 15.79
CA ALA A 56 9.05 3.14 14.73
C ALA A 56 8.37 3.10 13.34
N ALA A 57 7.14 2.57 13.26
CA ALA A 57 6.37 2.58 12.02
C ALA A 57 5.94 4.00 11.61
N ASP A 58 5.58 4.85 12.57
CA ASP A 58 5.26 6.27 12.34
C ASP A 58 6.49 7.04 11.80
N GLU A 59 7.71 6.74 12.28
CA GLU A 59 8.94 7.32 11.74
C GLU A 59 9.20 6.88 10.28
N VAL A 60 8.93 5.61 9.94
CA VAL A 60 8.99 5.12 8.55
C VAL A 60 7.97 5.86 7.67
N LEU A 61 6.74 6.01 8.14
CA LEU A 61 5.68 6.73 7.41
C LEU A 61 5.98 8.22 7.23
N ALA A 62 6.82 8.79 8.10
CA ALA A 62 7.32 10.16 8.01
C ALA A 62 8.56 10.31 7.10
N GLY A 63 9.03 9.23 6.45
CA GLY A 63 10.18 9.26 5.54
C GLY A 63 11.54 9.36 6.23
N GLN A 64 11.63 9.05 7.52
CA GLN A 64 12.87 9.21 8.29
C GLN A 64 13.90 8.10 8.03
N HIS A 65 13.48 7.00 7.39
CA HIS A 65 14.27 5.78 7.22
C HIS A 65 14.22 5.23 5.79
N ASP A 66 14.06 6.10 4.78
CA ASP A 66 13.87 5.67 3.38
C ASP A 66 15.03 4.80 2.85
N ASP A 67 16.26 5.09 3.29
CA ASP A 67 17.47 4.34 2.91
C ASP A 67 17.53 2.94 3.53
N GLU A 68 16.62 2.60 4.45
CA GLU A 68 16.63 1.33 5.19
C GLU A 68 15.88 0.19 4.49
N PHE A 69 15.38 0.44 3.28
CA PHE A 69 14.61 -0.52 2.47
C PHE A 69 15.27 -0.82 1.11
N PRO A 70 16.48 -1.42 1.09
CA PRO A 70 17.31 -1.49 -0.11
C PRO A 70 16.93 -2.61 -1.10
N LEU A 71 15.91 -3.41 -0.80
CA LEU A 71 15.61 -4.62 -1.55
C LEU A 71 14.98 -4.33 -2.92
N ALA A 72 15.40 -5.11 -3.91
CA ALA A 72 14.86 -5.04 -5.26
C ALA A 72 13.44 -5.62 -5.33
N ILE A 73 12.67 -5.22 -6.34
CA ILE A 73 11.37 -5.84 -6.68
C ILE A 73 11.56 -7.34 -6.95
N TRP A 74 12.65 -7.68 -7.62
CA TRP A 74 12.98 -9.02 -8.11
C TRP A 74 13.56 -9.92 -7.00
N GLN A 75 12.70 -10.26 -6.04
CA GLN A 75 13.02 -11.11 -4.88
C GLN A 75 12.12 -12.38 -4.86
N THR A 76 11.89 -13.00 -3.70
CA THR A 76 10.92 -14.11 -3.62
C THR A 76 9.52 -13.67 -4.05
N GLY A 77 8.78 -14.57 -4.71
CA GLY A 77 7.42 -14.28 -5.20
C GLY A 77 6.39 -13.99 -4.10
N SER A 78 6.64 -14.42 -2.86
CA SER A 78 5.77 -14.14 -1.70
C SER A 78 6.08 -12.80 -1.01
N GLY A 79 7.11 -12.07 -1.45
CA GLY A 79 7.53 -10.81 -0.81
C GLY A 79 8.11 -10.97 0.61
N THR A 80 8.49 -12.20 1.00
CA THR A 80 8.99 -12.51 2.34
C THR A 80 10.19 -11.66 2.74
N GLN A 81 11.12 -11.35 1.83
CA GLN A 81 12.28 -10.54 2.21
C GLN A 81 11.91 -9.09 2.49
N SER A 82 10.97 -8.47 1.76
CA SER A 82 10.46 -7.14 2.13
C SER A 82 9.65 -7.14 3.43
N ASN A 83 8.87 -8.19 3.69
CA ASN A 83 8.21 -8.35 5.00
C ASN A 83 9.25 -8.39 6.13
N MET A 84 10.31 -9.19 5.96
CA MET A 84 11.39 -9.29 6.94
C MET A 84 12.23 -8.02 7.03
N ASN A 85 12.42 -7.28 5.94
CA ASN A 85 13.08 -5.98 5.96
C ASN A 85 12.32 -4.99 6.82
N MET A 86 10.99 -4.90 6.68
CA MET A 86 10.16 -4.09 7.57
C MET A 86 10.26 -4.57 9.02
N ASN A 87 10.16 -5.88 9.25
CA ASN A 87 10.25 -6.45 10.60
C ASN A 87 11.59 -6.11 11.28
N GLU A 88 12.71 -6.25 10.58
CA GLU A 88 14.05 -5.97 11.10
C GLU A 88 14.28 -4.49 11.37
N VAL A 89 13.87 -3.60 10.46
CA VAL A 89 13.97 -2.15 10.64
C VAL A 89 13.17 -1.70 11.85
N LEU A 90 11.90 -2.10 11.95
CA LEU A 90 11.04 -1.75 13.08
C LEU A 90 11.54 -2.34 14.39
N ALA A 91 12.01 -3.59 14.39
CA ALA A 91 12.53 -4.24 15.60
C ALA A 91 13.78 -3.54 16.16
N ASN A 92 14.73 -3.22 15.29
CA ASN A 92 15.93 -2.50 15.69
C ASN A 92 15.58 -1.08 16.16
N ARG A 93 14.71 -0.37 15.44
CA ARG A 93 14.34 1.00 15.81
C ARG A 93 13.53 1.06 17.10
N ALA A 94 12.53 0.19 17.25
CA ALA A 94 11.77 0.07 18.50
C ALA A 94 12.68 -0.30 19.68
N SER A 95 13.70 -1.12 19.46
CA SER A 95 14.67 -1.44 20.53
C SER A 95 15.49 -0.23 20.95
N GLU A 96 15.92 0.62 20.02
CA GLU A 96 16.59 1.90 20.36
C GLU A 96 15.66 2.84 21.14
N LEU A 97 14.39 2.93 20.76
CA LEU A 97 13.38 3.75 21.45
C LEU A 97 13.17 3.29 22.90
N LEU A 98 13.35 2.00 23.17
CA LEU A 98 13.32 1.43 24.52
C LEU A 98 14.66 1.51 25.26
N GLY A 99 15.65 2.23 24.74
CA GLY A 99 17.00 2.31 25.32
C GLY A 99 17.80 1.01 25.24
N GLY A 100 17.44 0.12 24.31
CA GLY A 100 18.21 -1.07 23.95
C GLY A 100 19.18 -0.80 22.79
N VAL A 101 19.70 -1.89 22.21
CA VAL A 101 20.65 -1.84 21.09
C VAL A 101 20.08 -2.52 19.83
N ARG A 102 20.74 -2.34 18.70
CA ARG A 102 20.45 -3.06 17.45
C ARG A 102 21.08 -4.45 17.49
N GLY A 103 20.58 -5.37 16.64
CA GLY A 103 21.21 -6.68 16.43
C GLY A 103 20.67 -7.76 17.38
N MET A 104 21.54 -8.61 17.92
CA MET A 104 21.12 -9.80 18.67
C MET A 104 20.57 -9.49 20.08
N GLU A 105 21.05 -8.41 20.70
CA GLU A 105 20.65 -7.97 22.05
C GLU A 105 19.47 -6.99 22.03
N ARG A 106 18.79 -6.86 20.89
CA ARG A 106 17.61 -6.00 20.72
C ARG A 106 16.47 -6.43 21.66
N LYS A 107 15.74 -5.45 22.18
CA LYS A 107 14.61 -5.67 23.11
C LYS A 107 13.33 -6.15 22.40
N VAL A 108 13.20 -5.83 21.12
CA VAL A 108 12.05 -6.19 20.27
C VAL A 108 12.52 -7.18 19.21
N HIS A 109 11.86 -8.33 19.11
CA HIS A 109 12.22 -9.36 18.15
C HIS A 109 11.43 -9.20 16.82
N PRO A 110 12.08 -9.25 15.64
CA PRO A 110 11.42 -9.01 14.36
C PRO A 110 10.36 -10.07 14.03
N ASN A 111 10.59 -11.33 14.37
CA ASN A 111 9.60 -12.37 14.13
C ASN A 111 8.58 -12.42 15.25
N ASP A 112 9.08 -12.70 16.46
CA ASP A 112 8.22 -12.94 17.61
C ASP A 112 7.41 -11.73 18.00
N ASP A 113 7.91 -10.49 17.93
CA ASP A 113 7.15 -9.29 18.32
C ASP A 113 6.56 -8.55 17.11
N VAL A 114 7.38 -8.15 16.13
CA VAL A 114 6.90 -7.32 14.99
C VAL A 114 6.05 -8.14 14.01
N ASN A 115 6.41 -9.40 13.77
CA ASN A 115 5.66 -10.32 12.90
C ASN A 115 4.70 -11.24 13.68
N LYS A 116 4.40 -10.90 14.94
CA LYS A 116 3.46 -11.68 15.77
C LYS A 116 2.10 -11.76 15.08
N SER A 117 1.50 -12.95 15.07
CA SER A 117 0.17 -13.23 14.46
C SER A 117 0.12 -13.12 12.93
N GLN A 118 1.27 -13.12 12.25
CA GLN A 118 1.39 -12.82 10.82
C GLN A 118 2.23 -13.85 10.05
N SER A 119 2.02 -13.90 8.74
CA SER A 119 2.87 -14.58 7.76
C SER A 119 3.29 -13.59 6.67
N SER A 120 4.39 -13.83 5.93
CA SER A 120 4.61 -13.04 4.72
C SER A 120 3.47 -13.23 3.70
N ASN A 121 2.86 -14.41 3.71
CA ASN A 121 1.87 -14.83 2.72
C ASN A 121 0.53 -14.12 2.88
N ASP A 122 0.23 -13.55 4.05
CA ASP A 122 -0.96 -12.73 4.26
C ASP A 122 -0.62 -11.24 4.42
N VAL A 123 0.57 -10.90 4.94
CA VAL A 123 1.04 -9.50 5.05
C VAL A 123 1.32 -8.87 3.70
N PHE A 124 2.06 -9.53 2.81
CA PHE A 124 2.49 -8.91 1.57
C PHE A 124 1.31 -8.62 0.62
N PRO A 125 0.35 -9.56 0.40
CA PRO A 125 -0.87 -9.24 -0.36
C PRO A 125 -1.72 -8.14 0.29
N THR A 126 -1.80 -8.11 1.62
CA THR A 126 -2.46 -7.02 2.36
C THR A 126 -1.81 -5.68 2.06
N ALA A 127 -0.48 -5.59 2.15
CA ALA A 127 0.24 -4.35 1.84
C ALA A 127 0.08 -3.94 0.36
N MET A 128 0.01 -4.90 -0.57
CA MET A 128 -0.30 -4.60 -1.98
C MET A 128 -1.67 -3.95 -2.14
N HIS A 129 -2.69 -4.52 -1.50
CA HIS A 129 -4.06 -3.99 -1.53
C HIS A 129 -4.18 -2.62 -0.86
N VAL A 130 -3.55 -2.45 0.31
CA VAL A 130 -3.48 -1.16 1.01
C VAL A 130 -2.80 -0.09 0.14
N ALA A 131 -1.65 -0.40 -0.46
CA ALA A 131 -0.93 0.53 -1.34
C ALA A 131 -1.78 0.91 -2.57
N ALA A 132 -2.40 -0.08 -3.22
CA ALA A 132 -3.22 0.13 -4.39
C ALA A 132 -4.47 0.98 -4.08
N LEU A 133 -5.22 0.65 -3.04
CA LEU A 133 -6.43 1.39 -2.66
C LEU A 133 -6.11 2.84 -2.30
N LEU A 134 -5.02 3.07 -1.58
CA LEU A 134 -4.56 4.41 -1.23
C LEU A 134 -4.12 5.21 -2.46
N ALA A 135 -3.37 4.61 -3.37
CA ALA A 135 -2.95 5.26 -4.61
C ALA A 135 -4.16 5.63 -5.49
N LEU A 136 -5.13 4.71 -5.64
CA LEU A 136 -6.36 4.97 -6.39
C LEU A 136 -7.15 6.14 -5.81
N ARG A 137 -7.40 6.13 -4.49
CA ARG A 137 -8.20 7.16 -3.82
C ARG A 137 -7.51 8.52 -3.73
N LYS A 138 -6.21 8.54 -3.45
CA LYS A 138 -5.47 9.77 -3.15
C LYS A 138 -4.77 10.38 -4.38
N GLN A 139 -4.53 9.60 -5.44
CA GLN A 139 -3.70 10.03 -6.58
C GLN A 139 -4.28 9.76 -7.97
N LEU A 140 -5.13 8.75 -8.18
CA LEU A 140 -5.68 8.51 -9.52
C LEU A 140 -7.03 9.17 -9.70
N ILE A 141 -7.96 8.89 -8.80
CA ILE A 141 -9.35 9.35 -8.89
C ILE A 141 -9.47 10.89 -8.89
N PRO A 142 -8.79 11.64 -8.01
CA PRO A 142 -8.89 13.11 -8.02
C PRO A 142 -8.36 13.73 -9.32
N GLN A 143 -7.29 13.17 -9.86
CA GLN A 143 -6.62 13.61 -11.08
C GLN A 143 -7.48 13.30 -12.30
N LEU A 144 -8.11 12.12 -12.33
CA LEU A 144 -9.09 11.75 -13.35
C LEU A 144 -10.29 12.71 -13.32
N LYS A 145 -10.84 13.02 -12.13
CA LYS A 145 -11.93 14.00 -11.96
C LYS A 145 -11.52 15.39 -12.45
N THR A 146 -10.30 15.83 -12.16
CA THR A 146 -9.77 17.12 -12.62
C THR A 146 -9.67 17.18 -14.14
N LEU A 147 -9.15 16.12 -14.77
CA LEU A 147 -9.05 16.03 -16.23
C LEU A 147 -10.44 16.01 -16.88
N THR A 148 -11.37 15.21 -16.35
CA THR A 148 -12.76 15.13 -16.84
C THR A 148 -13.44 16.50 -16.78
N GLN A 149 -13.30 17.22 -15.66
CA GLN A 149 -13.88 18.56 -15.51
C GLN A 149 -13.28 19.55 -16.52
N THR A 150 -11.95 19.54 -16.66
CA THR A 150 -11.25 20.42 -17.61
C THR A 150 -11.72 20.18 -19.04
N LEU A 151 -11.84 18.92 -19.47
CA LEU A 151 -12.32 18.57 -20.80
C LEU A 151 -13.81 18.85 -20.98
N SER A 152 -14.63 18.71 -19.93
CA SER A 152 -16.05 19.08 -19.94
C SER A 152 -16.24 20.59 -20.12
N GLU A 153 -15.41 21.41 -19.49
CA GLU A 153 -15.38 22.86 -19.72
C GLU A 153 -14.97 23.21 -21.15
N LYS A 154 -13.95 22.53 -21.70
CA LYS A 154 -13.55 22.74 -23.10
C LYS A 154 -14.61 22.27 -24.09
N SER A 155 -15.28 21.15 -23.82
CA SER A 155 -16.40 20.67 -24.64
C SER A 155 -17.50 21.73 -24.74
N ARG A 156 -17.89 22.35 -23.62
CA ARG A 156 -18.86 23.45 -23.59
C ARG A 156 -18.36 24.71 -24.29
N ALA A 157 -17.11 25.11 -24.03
CA ALA A 157 -16.52 26.30 -24.65
C ALA A 157 -16.39 26.20 -26.18
N PHE A 158 -16.31 24.97 -26.72
CA PHE A 158 -16.17 24.71 -28.15
C PHE A 158 -17.45 24.17 -28.80
N ALA A 159 -18.60 24.32 -28.13
CA ALA A 159 -19.88 23.83 -28.61
C ALA A 159 -20.27 24.38 -30.00
N ASP A 160 -19.86 25.61 -30.32
CA ASP A 160 -20.22 26.30 -31.56
C ASP A 160 -19.13 26.23 -32.66
N ILE A 161 -17.99 25.59 -32.38
CA ILE A 161 -16.89 25.47 -33.36
C ILE A 161 -17.14 24.27 -34.25
N VAL A 162 -17.69 24.47 -35.45
CA VAL A 162 -17.88 23.40 -36.46
C VAL A 162 -16.53 23.01 -37.08
N LYS A 163 -16.27 21.70 -37.18
CA LYS A 163 -15.08 21.12 -37.82
C LYS A 163 -15.46 19.97 -38.75
N ILE A 164 -14.55 19.60 -39.67
CA ILE A 164 -14.69 18.41 -40.49
C ILE A 164 -14.52 17.15 -39.63
N GLY A 165 -15.43 16.19 -39.77
CA GLY A 165 -15.27 14.85 -39.17
C GLY A 165 -14.24 14.04 -39.95
N ARG A 166 -13.64 13.03 -39.30
CA ARG A 166 -12.79 12.05 -39.99
C ARG A 166 -13.13 10.62 -39.60
N THR A 167 -13.42 9.79 -40.59
CA THR A 167 -13.57 8.34 -40.44
C THR A 167 -12.58 7.67 -41.37
N HIS A 168 -11.88 6.62 -40.92
CA HIS A 168 -10.76 6.03 -41.66
C HIS A 168 -9.69 7.07 -42.09
N LEU A 169 -9.53 8.13 -41.30
CA LEU A 169 -8.67 9.31 -41.59
C LEU A 169 -9.06 10.10 -42.86
N GLN A 170 -10.19 9.80 -43.50
CA GLN A 170 -10.74 10.54 -44.64
C GLN A 170 -11.78 11.55 -44.16
N ASP A 171 -12.00 12.61 -44.95
CA ASP A 171 -12.99 13.63 -44.65
C ASP A 171 -14.41 13.06 -44.62
N ALA A 172 -15.20 13.47 -43.62
CA ALA A 172 -16.56 13.00 -43.39
C ALA A 172 -17.52 14.18 -43.10
N THR A 173 -18.77 13.87 -42.70
CA THR A 173 -19.75 14.92 -42.35
C THR A 173 -19.29 15.73 -41.12
N PRO A 174 -19.68 17.02 -41.02
CA PRO A 174 -19.26 17.89 -39.91
C PRO A 174 -19.82 17.47 -38.54
N LEU A 175 -19.10 17.89 -37.50
CA LEU A 175 -19.50 17.91 -36.10
C LEU A 175 -18.84 19.11 -35.42
N THR A 176 -19.26 19.47 -34.21
CA THR A 176 -18.56 20.52 -33.46
C THR A 176 -17.36 19.96 -32.71
N LEU A 177 -16.33 20.77 -32.48
CA LEU A 177 -15.19 20.41 -31.65
C LEU A 177 -15.65 20.07 -30.22
N GLY A 178 -16.69 20.74 -29.73
CA GLY A 178 -17.35 20.39 -28.47
C GLY A 178 -17.89 18.96 -28.46
N GLN A 179 -18.53 18.52 -29.55
CA GLN A 179 -19.03 17.13 -29.69
C GLN A 179 -17.89 16.11 -29.70
N GLU A 180 -16.78 16.37 -30.39
CA GLU A 180 -15.60 15.50 -30.38
C GLU A 180 -15.04 15.31 -28.95
N ILE A 181 -14.84 16.41 -28.22
CA ILE A 181 -14.33 16.37 -26.84
C ILE A 181 -15.33 15.69 -25.89
N SER A 182 -16.63 15.85 -26.14
CA SER A 182 -17.67 15.21 -25.31
C SER A 182 -17.54 13.68 -25.31
N GLY A 183 -17.08 13.08 -26.42
CA GLY A 183 -16.75 11.66 -26.47
C GLY A 183 -15.61 11.28 -25.52
N TRP A 184 -14.57 12.13 -25.41
CA TRP A 184 -13.46 11.91 -24.47
C TRP A 184 -13.90 12.03 -23.02
N VAL A 185 -14.74 13.02 -22.71
CA VAL A 185 -15.34 13.20 -21.38
C VAL A 185 -16.12 11.95 -20.98
N ALA A 186 -16.99 11.46 -21.86
CA ALA A 186 -17.76 10.24 -21.59
C ALA A 186 -16.85 9.03 -21.31
N MET A 187 -15.77 8.84 -22.09
CA MET A 187 -14.81 7.76 -21.83
C MET A 187 -14.18 7.85 -20.43
N LEU A 188 -13.80 9.05 -19.99
CA LEU A 188 -13.21 9.26 -18.66
C LEU A 188 -14.23 9.01 -17.55
N GLU A 189 -15.49 9.42 -17.72
CA GLU A 189 -16.57 9.15 -16.78
C GLU A 189 -16.87 7.65 -16.64
N HIS A 190 -16.88 6.91 -17.75
CA HIS A 190 -17.04 5.46 -17.73
C HIS A 190 -15.86 4.76 -17.05
N ASN A 191 -14.63 5.16 -17.37
CA ASN A 191 -13.44 4.61 -16.73
C ASN A 191 -13.41 4.87 -15.23
N LEU A 192 -13.82 6.07 -14.79
CA LEU A 192 -13.95 6.38 -13.36
C LEU A 192 -14.92 5.41 -12.67
N LYS A 193 -16.09 5.16 -13.26
CA LYS A 193 -17.07 4.20 -12.70
C LYS A 193 -16.49 2.78 -12.61
N HIS A 194 -15.77 2.32 -13.64
CA HIS A 194 -15.12 1.00 -13.60
C HIS A 194 -14.09 0.89 -12.48
N ILE A 195 -13.31 1.95 -12.25
CA ILE A 195 -12.36 2.01 -11.13
C ILE A 195 -13.11 2.01 -9.79
N GLU A 196 -14.14 2.84 -9.64
CA GLU A 196 -14.92 2.92 -8.38
C GLU A 196 -15.60 1.59 -8.05
N TYR A 197 -16.09 0.84 -9.04
CA TYR A 197 -16.67 -0.49 -8.85
C TYR A 197 -15.66 -1.58 -8.48
N SER A 198 -14.36 -1.42 -8.79
CA SER A 198 -13.35 -2.40 -8.37
C SER A 198 -12.83 -2.16 -6.95
N LEU A 199 -13.02 -0.95 -6.39
CA LEU A 199 -12.49 -0.59 -5.07
C LEU A 199 -12.93 -1.52 -3.93
N PRO A 200 -14.20 -1.97 -3.83
CA PRO A 200 -14.60 -2.88 -2.75
C PRO A 200 -13.78 -4.18 -2.73
N HIS A 201 -13.47 -4.75 -3.88
CA HIS A 201 -12.67 -5.98 -3.99
C HIS A 201 -11.20 -5.75 -3.66
N VAL A 202 -10.65 -4.58 -4.00
CA VAL A 202 -9.28 -4.20 -3.62
C VAL A 202 -9.18 -3.91 -2.12
N ALA A 203 -10.28 -3.52 -1.47
CA ALA A 203 -10.31 -3.25 -0.05
C ALA A 203 -10.34 -4.51 0.82
N GLU A 204 -10.72 -5.67 0.29
CA GLU A 204 -10.63 -6.94 1.01
C GLU A 204 -9.17 -7.31 1.27
N LEU A 205 -8.82 -7.60 2.52
CA LEU A 205 -7.45 -7.86 2.96
C LEU A 205 -7.22 -9.34 3.30
N ALA A 206 -6.04 -9.85 2.96
CA ALA A 206 -5.66 -11.24 3.22
C ALA A 206 -5.25 -11.52 4.68
N LEU A 207 -4.92 -10.47 5.44
CA LEU A 207 -4.31 -10.56 6.77
C LEU A 207 -5.16 -11.40 7.74
N GLY A 208 -4.50 -12.28 8.48
CA GLY A 208 -5.16 -13.26 9.34
C GLY A 208 -5.38 -14.61 8.66
N GLY A 209 -5.19 -14.71 7.34
CA GLY A 209 -5.10 -15.99 6.63
C GLY A 209 -3.83 -16.78 6.98
N THR A 210 -2.78 -16.12 7.46
CA THR A 210 -1.48 -16.69 7.86
C THR A 210 -0.78 -17.46 6.72
N ALA A 211 -0.23 -18.64 6.98
CA ALA A 211 0.65 -19.34 6.03
C ALA A 211 -0.09 -19.85 4.78
N VAL A 212 -1.29 -20.41 4.95
CA VAL A 212 -2.03 -21.15 3.91
C VAL A 212 -3.54 -20.81 3.87
N GLY A 213 -3.98 -19.78 4.59
CA GLY A 213 -5.38 -19.32 4.59
C GLY A 213 -6.25 -19.84 5.75
N THR A 214 -5.74 -20.70 6.62
CA THR A 214 -6.51 -21.30 7.73
C THR A 214 -6.61 -20.42 8.97
N GLY A 215 -5.77 -19.40 9.09
CA GLY A 215 -5.64 -18.60 10.31
C GLY A 215 -4.97 -19.32 11.49
N LEU A 216 -4.22 -20.39 11.23
CA LEU A 216 -3.43 -21.05 12.28
C LEU A 216 -2.37 -20.10 12.84
N ASN A 217 -2.19 -20.09 14.17
CA ASN A 217 -1.27 -19.21 14.90
C ASN A 217 -1.66 -17.72 14.90
N THR A 218 -2.94 -17.39 14.65
CA THR A 218 -3.48 -16.06 14.93
C THR A 218 -4.68 -16.12 15.86
N HIS A 219 -5.00 -15.00 16.51
CA HIS A 219 -6.18 -14.89 17.36
C HIS A 219 -7.46 -14.82 16.49
N PRO A 220 -8.59 -15.42 16.89
CA PRO A 220 -9.81 -15.41 16.08
C PRO A 220 -10.31 -14.02 15.68
N GLU A 221 -10.09 -13.02 16.54
CA GLU A 221 -10.50 -11.63 16.29
C GLU A 221 -9.44 -10.79 15.54
N TYR A 222 -8.23 -11.32 15.34
CA TYR A 222 -7.10 -10.56 14.81
C TYR A 222 -7.39 -9.94 13.44
N ALA A 223 -7.88 -10.75 12.49
CA ALA A 223 -8.13 -10.32 11.12
C ALA A 223 -9.07 -9.11 11.05
N ARG A 224 -10.23 -9.21 11.71
CA ARG A 224 -11.25 -8.16 11.70
C ARG A 224 -10.74 -6.88 12.38
N ARG A 225 -10.11 -7.00 13.54
CA ARG A 225 -9.60 -5.85 14.29
C ARG A 225 -8.48 -5.12 13.56
N VAL A 226 -7.60 -5.83 12.84
CA VAL A 226 -6.55 -5.16 12.05
C VAL A 226 -7.13 -4.45 10.84
N ALA A 227 -8.12 -5.04 10.16
CA ALA A 227 -8.83 -4.36 9.07
C ALA A 227 -9.51 -3.07 9.58
N ASP A 228 -10.18 -3.13 10.73
CA ASP A 228 -10.81 -1.96 11.36
C ASP A 228 -9.78 -0.88 11.73
N GLU A 229 -8.65 -1.25 12.34
CA GLU A 229 -7.58 -0.31 12.66
C GLU A 229 -6.98 0.32 11.39
N LEU A 230 -6.74 -0.47 10.34
CA LEU A 230 -6.29 0.05 9.05
C LEU A 230 -7.30 1.03 8.46
N ALA A 231 -8.59 0.72 8.54
CA ALA A 231 -9.65 1.60 8.06
C ALA A 231 -9.65 2.95 8.79
N VAL A 232 -9.48 2.93 10.12
CA VAL A 232 -9.38 4.14 10.96
C VAL A 232 -8.17 4.98 10.57
N ILE A 233 -6.96 4.41 10.59
CA ILE A 233 -5.72 5.20 10.41
C ILE A 233 -5.55 5.72 8.98
N THR A 234 -6.18 5.07 8.00
CA THR A 234 -6.08 5.47 6.60
C THR A 234 -7.28 6.27 6.08
N CYS A 235 -8.38 6.27 6.83
CA CYS A 235 -9.70 6.74 6.37
C CYS A 235 -10.12 6.08 5.05
N ALA A 236 -9.84 4.79 4.90
CA ALA A 236 -10.21 3.97 3.74
C ALA A 236 -11.09 2.78 4.18
N PRO A 237 -12.02 2.31 3.33
CA PRO A 237 -13.02 1.32 3.70
C PRO A 237 -12.49 -0.12 3.53
N PHE A 238 -11.47 -0.49 4.32
CA PHE A 238 -10.97 -1.86 4.44
C PHE A 238 -11.91 -2.76 5.23
#